data_AF-A0A2V8WYX4-F1
#
_entry.id   AF-A0A2V8WYX4-F1
#
_cell.length_a   1.000
_cell.length_b   1.000
_cell.length_c   1.000
_cell.angle_alpha   90.00
_cell.angle_beta   90.00
_cell.angle_gamma   90.00
#
_symmetry.space_group_name_H-M   'P 1'
#
loop_
_entity.id
_entity.type
_entity.pdbx_description
1 polymer ?
#
loop_
_entity_poly.entity_id
_entity_poly.type
_entity_poly.pdbx_seq_one_letter_code
_entity_poly.pdbx_strand_id
1 'polypeptide(L)' 'MVVWVRLRVHHKQLRSHCGNDDERNLITLCFDCHSRVHWHL' A
#
# COMPACT_ATOMS: atom_id res chain seq x y z
N MET A 1 -2.40 -7.76 -25.28
CA MET A 1 -1.42 -6.90 -24.59
C MET A 1 -1.51 -7.20 -23.11
N VAL A 2 -0.44 -7.73 -22.50
CA VAL A 2 -0.43 -8.12 -21.07
C VAL A 2 -0.12 -6.87 -20.25
N VAL A 3 -1.04 -6.45 -19.40
CA VAL A 3 -0.83 -5.31 -18.48
C VAL A 3 -0.08 -5.85 -17.27
N TRP A 4 1.22 -5.58 -17.17
CA TRP A 4 2.02 -5.97 -16.01
C TRP A 4 1.69 -5.04 -14.84
N VAL A 5 0.91 -5.53 -13.89
CA VAL A 5 0.62 -4.82 -12.64
C VAL A 5 1.79 -5.01 -11.68
N ARG A 6 2.50 -3.93 -11.35
CA ARG A 6 3.49 -3.91 -10.27
C ARG A 6 2.76 -3.77 -8.94
N LEU A 7 2.63 -4.87 -8.20
CA LEU A 7 2.00 -4.91 -6.88
C LEU A 7 2.99 -4.47 -5.79
N ARG A 8 2.49 -3.72 -4.81
CA ARG A 8 3.22 -3.32 -3.60
C ARG A 8 2.34 -3.48 -2.39
N VAL A 9 2.96 -3.86 -1.28
CA VAL A 9 2.31 -3.92 0.03
C VAL A 9 2.24 -2.51 0.61
N HIS A 10 1.06 -2.13 1.10
CA HIS A 10 0.77 -0.86 1.75
C HIS A 10 0.27 -1.10 3.17
N HIS A 11 0.80 -0.35 4.13
CA HIS A 11 0.26 -0.28 5.49
C HIS A 11 -0.90 0.72 5.54
N LYS A 12 -2.12 0.27 5.83
CA LYS A 12 -3.30 1.14 6.00
C LYS A 12 -3.07 2.18 7.09
N GLN A 13 -2.49 1.76 8.21
CA GLN A 13 -1.97 2.61 9.27
C GLN A 13 -0.45 2.57 9.24
N LEU A 14 0.17 3.74 9.13
CA LEU A 14 1.62 3.87 9.10
C LEU A 14 2.25 3.30 10.36
N ARG A 15 3.42 2.68 10.20
CA ARG A 15 4.23 2.17 11.33
C ARG A 15 4.65 3.29 12.28
N SER A 16 4.85 4.50 11.75
CA SER A 16 5.12 5.71 12.55
C SER A 16 3.94 6.11 13.45
N HIS A 17 2.72 5.70 13.10
CA HIS A 17 1.49 5.95 13.87
C HIS A 17 1.03 4.70 14.63
N CYS A 18 1.97 3.88 15.10
CA CYS A 18 1.72 2.64 15.83
C CYS A 18 0.94 1.57 15.03
N GLY A 19 0.93 1.64 13.70
CA GLY A 19 0.36 0.59 12.85
C GLY A 19 1.19 -0.69 12.91
N ASN A 20 0.55 -1.84 13.18
CA ASN A 20 1.23 -3.13 13.27
C ASN A 20 1.49 -3.74 11.89
N ASP A 21 2.46 -4.65 11.80
CA ASP A 21 2.83 -5.34 10.54
C ASP A 21 2.01 -6.64 10.33
N ASP A 22 0.73 -6.63 10.71
CA ASP A 22 -0.16 -7.78 10.54
C ASP A 22 -0.96 -7.68 9.23
N GLU A 23 -1.37 -8.82 8.69
CA GLU A 23 -2.18 -8.93 7.46
C GLU A 23 -3.41 -8.01 7.43
N ARG A 24 -4.01 -7.72 8.59
CA ARG A 24 -5.18 -6.83 8.71
C ARG A 24 -4.85 -5.37 8.34
N ASN A 25 -3.62 -4.95 8.62
CA ASN A 25 -3.07 -3.64 8.32
C ASN A 25 -2.39 -3.58 6.94
N LEU A 26 -2.19 -4.72 6.27
CA LEU A 26 -1.56 -4.79 4.96
C LEU A 26 -2.60 -4.88 3.85
N ILE A 27 -2.42 -4.12 2.78
CA ILE A 27 -3.16 -4.30 1.52
C ILE A 27 -2.21 -4.32 0.35
N THR A 28 -2.61 -5.02 -0.70
CA THR A 28 -1.85 -5.10 -1.94
C THR A 28 -2.45 -4.13 -2.95
N LEU A 29 -1.66 -3.14 -3.38
CA LEU A 29 -2.07 -2.13 -4.36
C LEU A 29 -1.15 -2.17 -5.58
N CYS A 30 -1.66 -1.77 -6.75
CA CYS A 30 -0.79 -1.49 -7.89
C CYS A 30 0.06 -0.24 -7.61
N PHE A 31 1.15 -0.06 -8.36
CA PHE A 31 2.05 1.08 -8.22
C PHE A 31 1.33 2.45 -8.28
N ASP A 32 0.38 2.62 -9.19
CA ASP A 32 -0.34 3.89 -9.35
C ASP A 32 -1.25 4.16 -8.14
N CYS A 33 -1.99 3.14 -7.68
CA CYS A 33 -2.80 3.24 -6.47
C CYS A 33 -1.92 3.51 -5.25
N HIS A 34 -0.84 2.76 -5.08
CA HIS A 34 0.10 2.92 -3.97
C HIS A 34 0.65 4.35 -3.89
N SER A 35 1.03 4.92 -5.03
CA SER A 35 1.56 6.30 -5.10
C SER A 35 0.50 7.34 -4.75
N ARG A 36 -0.77 7.14 -5.15
CA ARG A 36 -1.88 8.04 -4.79
C ARG A 36 -2.18 8.05 -3.30
N VAL A 37 -2.10 6.89 -2.62
CA VAL A 37 -2.40 6.82 -1.19
C VAL A 37 -1.31 7.51 -0.36
N HIS A 38 -0.04 7.35 -0.73
CA HIS A 38 1.07 8.03 -0.03
C HIS A 38 1.13 9.55 -0.29
N TRP A 39 0.42 10.06 -1.30
CA TRP A 39 0.38 11.50 -1.58
C TRP A 39 -0.63 12.27 -0.72
N HIS A 40 -1.60 11.59 -0.12
CA HIS A 40 -2.46 12.18 0.91
C HIS A 40 -1.81 11.94 2.27
N LEU A 41 -1.08 12.96 2.75
CA LEU A 41 -0.59 13.07 4.13
C LEU A 41 -1.67 12.70 5.16
#